data_AF-A0A3A4V2Y3-F1
#
_entry.id   AF-A0A3A4V2Y3-F1
#
_cell.length_a   1.000
_cell.length_b   1.000
_cell.length_c   1.000
_cell.angle_alpha   90.00
_cell.angle_beta   90.00
_cell.angle_gamma   90.00
#
_symmetry.space_group_name_H-M   'P 1'
#
loop_
_entity.id
_entity.type
_entity.pdbx_description
1 polymer ?
#
loop_
_entity_poly.entity_id
_entity_poly.type
_entity_poly.pdbx_seq_one_letter_code
_entity_poly.pdbx_strand_id
1 'polypeptide(L)'
;MTSLNIIKEIEEITSIVILMPGVQYPRVTLDVARQLSGERVCYVTLNKTFRSIDALFSKNNIRARNFFFIDAISKSFTESAPEENRCQLITPGSLTEMSLVINEVLKAGFDYIIFDSVTNLLVYQKQTDVLRFIIDLVNKTKQTQTKMIMYAVQEEEALLRKICVAVDKCITIEGTGI
;
A
#
# COMPACT_ATOMS: atom_id res chain seq x y z
N MET A 1 -22.29 -11.00 -1.32
CA MET A 1 -21.13 -10.33 -0.70
C MET A 1 -21.15 -8.87 -1.12
N THR A 2 -21.27 -7.97 -0.15
CA THR A 2 -21.24 -6.52 -0.40
C THR A 2 -19.84 -6.15 -0.89
N SER A 3 -19.74 -5.50 -2.06
CA SER A 3 -18.47 -5.01 -2.58
C SER A 3 -17.92 -3.90 -1.66
N LEU A 4 -16.66 -4.00 -1.25
CA LEU A 4 -15.96 -2.98 -0.46
C LEU A 4 -15.94 -1.65 -1.24
N ASN A 5 -16.57 -0.61 -0.71
CA ASN A 5 -16.49 0.74 -1.28
C ASN A 5 -15.45 1.56 -0.50
N ILE A 6 -14.21 1.50 -0.94
CA ILE A 6 -13.08 2.07 -0.21
C ILE A 6 -13.15 3.58 -0.10
N ILE A 7 -13.69 4.27 -1.13
CA ILE A 7 -13.82 5.72 -1.16
C ILE A 7 -14.75 6.18 -0.03
N LYS A 8 -15.90 5.50 0.11
CA LYS A 8 -16.86 5.78 1.20
C LYS A 8 -16.26 5.50 2.57
N GLU A 9 -15.52 4.40 2.70
CA GLU A 9 -14.95 4.00 4.00
C GLU A 9 -13.88 4.98 4.50
N ILE A 10 -13.17 5.65 3.59
CA ILE A 10 -12.07 6.57 3.90
C ILE A 10 -12.46 8.04 3.69
N GLU A 11 -13.73 8.37 3.47
CA GLU A 11 -14.18 9.72 3.12
C GLU A 11 -13.83 10.75 4.21
N GLU A 12 -14.12 10.42 5.47
CA GLU A 12 -13.97 11.30 6.64
C GLU A 12 -12.78 10.94 7.54
N ILE A 13 -11.92 10.02 7.10
CA ILE A 13 -10.76 9.55 7.86
C ILE A 13 -9.51 9.54 6.99
N THR A 14 -8.34 9.49 7.62
CA THR A 14 -7.06 9.66 6.92
C THR A 14 -6.34 8.35 6.66
N SER A 15 -6.64 7.30 7.43
CA SER A 15 -5.90 6.05 7.37
C SER A 15 -6.78 4.82 7.59
N ILE A 16 -6.63 3.82 6.73
CA ILE A 16 -7.23 2.51 6.89
C ILE A 16 -6.22 1.40 6.72
N VAL A 17 -6.44 0.29 7.42
CA VAL A 17 -5.79 -0.99 7.12
C VAL A 17 -6.83 -2.02 6.70
N ILE A 18 -6.58 -2.70 5.59
CA ILE A 18 -7.40 -3.80 5.09
C ILE A 18 -6.69 -5.11 5.45
N LEU A 19 -7.25 -5.82 6.43
CA LEU A 19 -6.84 -7.16 6.79
C LEU A 19 -7.53 -8.15 5.85
N MET A 20 -6.76 -8.99 5.17
CA MET A 20 -7.33 -9.95 4.21
C MET A 20 -6.55 -11.26 4.21
N PRO A 21 -7.18 -12.41 3.94
CA PRO A 21 -6.45 -13.63 3.65
C PRO A 21 -5.79 -13.55 2.27
N GLY A 22 -4.69 -14.29 2.08
CA GLY A 22 -3.92 -14.26 0.82
C GLY A 22 -4.76 -14.58 -0.42
N VAL A 23 -5.79 -15.42 -0.29
CA VAL A 23 -6.71 -15.76 -1.39
C VAL A 23 -7.54 -14.56 -1.89
N GLN A 24 -7.79 -13.57 -1.03
CA GLN A 24 -8.57 -12.37 -1.39
C GLN A 24 -7.68 -11.25 -1.93
N TYR A 25 -6.37 -11.33 -1.73
CA TYR A 25 -5.43 -10.25 -1.99
C TYR A 25 -5.42 -9.76 -3.45
N PRO A 26 -5.41 -10.63 -4.49
CA PRO A 26 -5.54 -10.16 -5.88
C PRO A 26 -6.86 -9.43 -6.15
N ARG A 27 -7.97 -9.93 -5.62
CA ARG A 27 -9.30 -9.32 -5.81
C ARG A 27 -9.35 -7.94 -5.16
N VAL A 28 -8.97 -7.83 -3.89
CA VAL A 28 -8.97 -6.57 -3.14
C VAL A 28 -8.05 -5.53 -3.80
N THR A 29 -6.87 -5.96 -4.26
CA THR A 29 -5.94 -5.08 -5.00
C THR A 29 -6.59 -4.48 -6.25
N LEU A 30 -7.28 -5.31 -7.05
CA LEU A 30 -7.96 -4.84 -8.26
C LEU A 30 -9.16 -3.93 -7.95
N ASP A 31 -9.93 -4.26 -6.91
CA ASP A 31 -11.12 -3.50 -6.55
C ASP A 31 -10.79 -2.12 -6.00
N VAL A 32 -9.75 -2.01 -5.15
CA VAL A 32 -9.26 -0.72 -4.64
C VAL A 32 -8.65 0.10 -5.78
N ALA A 33 -7.78 -0.50 -6.62
CA ALA A 33 -7.18 0.21 -7.74
C ALA A 33 -8.21 0.72 -8.76
N ARG A 34 -9.29 -0.05 -9.01
CA ARG A 34 -10.39 0.37 -9.89
C ARG A 34 -11.11 1.59 -9.33
N GLN A 35 -11.43 1.58 -8.04
CA GLN A 35 -12.10 2.69 -7.38
C GLN A 35 -11.26 3.97 -7.43
N LEU A 36 -9.94 3.85 -7.27
CA LEU A 36 -9.02 4.99 -7.24
C LEU A 36 -8.45 5.38 -8.62
N SER A 37 -8.96 4.80 -9.72
CA SER A 37 -8.41 5.01 -11.07
C SER A 37 -8.55 6.46 -11.58
N GLY A 38 -9.41 7.27 -10.98
CA GLY A 38 -9.54 8.71 -11.25
C GLY A 38 -8.57 9.60 -10.48
N GLU A 39 -7.98 9.08 -9.40
CA GLU A 39 -7.26 9.85 -8.37
C GLU A 39 -5.74 9.83 -8.61
N ARG A 40 -5.01 10.77 -8.00
CA ARG A 40 -3.54 10.73 -7.94
C ARG A 40 -3.12 9.78 -6.83
N VAL A 41 -2.62 8.60 -7.21
CA VAL A 41 -2.28 7.53 -6.27
C VAL A 41 -0.78 7.28 -6.27
N CYS A 42 -0.19 7.19 -5.09
CA CYS A 42 1.13 6.59 -4.93
C CYS A 42 0.96 5.14 -4.44
N TYR A 43 1.45 4.17 -5.22
CA TYR A 43 1.40 2.75 -4.90
C TYR A 43 2.78 2.27 -4.46
N VAL A 44 2.93 1.96 -3.16
CA VAL A 44 4.15 1.38 -2.59
C VAL A 44 4.01 -0.12 -2.63
N THR A 45 4.91 -0.82 -3.33
CA THR A 45 4.89 -2.27 -3.43
C THR A 45 6.19 -2.91 -2.94
N LEU A 46 6.03 -4.00 -2.18
CA LEU A 46 7.13 -4.71 -1.50
C LEU A 46 7.32 -6.14 -1.97
N ASN A 47 6.43 -6.65 -2.81
CA ASN A 47 6.39 -8.07 -3.19
C ASN A 47 6.14 -8.31 -4.67
N LYS A 48 5.74 -7.28 -5.42
CA LYS A 48 5.53 -7.32 -6.86
C LYS A 48 6.27 -6.16 -7.49
N THR A 49 6.87 -6.39 -8.64
CA THR A 49 7.49 -5.29 -9.37
C THR A 49 6.41 -4.34 -9.90
N PHE A 50 6.77 -3.07 -10.10
CA PHE A 50 5.93 -2.09 -10.79
C PHE A 50 5.34 -2.67 -12.08
N ARG A 51 6.18 -3.32 -12.90
CA ARG A 51 5.77 -3.94 -14.18
C ARG A 51 4.71 -5.01 -13.98
N SER A 52 4.85 -5.84 -12.93
CA SER A 52 3.85 -6.87 -12.63
C SER A 52 2.51 -6.26 -12.24
N ILE A 53 2.50 -5.16 -11.47
CA ILE A 53 1.27 -4.48 -11.06
C ILE A 53 0.64 -3.74 -12.24
N ASP A 54 1.44 -3.02 -13.03
CA ASP A 54 0.95 -2.28 -14.21
C ASP A 54 0.37 -3.23 -15.26
N ALA A 55 0.99 -4.40 -15.48
CA ALA A 55 0.45 -5.46 -16.32
C ALA A 55 -0.85 -6.05 -15.76
N LEU A 56 -0.93 -6.28 -14.44
CA LEU A 56 -2.13 -6.75 -13.76
C LEU A 56 -3.29 -5.75 -13.94
N PHE A 57 -3.03 -4.45 -13.75
CA PHE A 57 -4.03 -3.39 -13.94
C PHE A 57 -4.48 -3.30 -15.40
N SER A 58 -3.53 -3.34 -16.33
CA SER A 58 -3.82 -3.29 -17.77
C SER A 58 -4.69 -4.47 -18.21
N LYS A 59 -4.36 -5.70 -17.79
CA LYS A 59 -5.15 -6.92 -18.08
C LYS A 59 -6.58 -6.84 -17.56
N ASN A 60 -6.81 -6.06 -16.49
CA ASN A 60 -8.11 -5.90 -15.84
C ASN A 60 -8.80 -4.57 -16.22
N ASN A 61 -8.34 -3.89 -17.28
CA ASN A 61 -8.89 -2.64 -17.80
C ASN A 61 -8.90 -1.48 -16.77
N ILE A 62 -7.95 -1.46 -15.84
CA ILE A 62 -7.78 -0.39 -14.86
C ILE A 62 -6.82 0.67 -15.42
N ARG A 63 -7.30 1.90 -15.59
CA ARG A 63 -6.52 3.02 -16.13
C ARG A 63 -5.64 3.65 -15.05
N ALA A 64 -4.47 3.07 -14.77
CA ALA A 64 -3.54 3.53 -13.74
C ALA A 64 -2.59 4.68 -14.21
N ARG A 65 -3.07 5.58 -15.08
CA ARG A 65 -2.24 6.67 -15.63
C ARG A 65 -1.84 7.72 -14.59
N ASN A 66 -2.66 7.89 -13.55
CA ASN A 66 -2.43 8.81 -12.44
C ASN A 66 -1.71 8.13 -11.26
N PHE A 67 -1.24 6.90 -11.46
CA PHE A 67 -0.51 6.15 -10.44
C PHE A 67 0.98 6.40 -10.61
N PHE A 68 1.61 6.76 -9.51
CA PHE A 68 3.06 6.73 -9.31
C PHE A 68 3.39 5.53 -8.43
N PHE A 69 4.51 4.86 -8.67
CA PHE A 69 4.89 3.65 -7.97
C PHE A 69 6.20 3.83 -7.22
N ILE A 70 6.22 3.34 -5.99
CA ILE A 70 7.46 3.11 -5.24
C ILE A 70 7.67 1.60 -5.23
N ASP A 71 8.63 1.12 -6.01
CA ASP A 71 8.95 -0.30 -6.13
C ASP A 71 10.13 -0.62 -5.22
N ALA A 72 9.83 -1.35 -4.14
CA ALA A 72 10.78 -1.74 -3.12
C ALA A 72 11.20 -3.21 -3.24
N ILE A 73 10.98 -3.86 -4.39
CA ILE A 73 11.38 -5.25 -4.62
C ILE A 73 12.26 -5.42 -5.86
N SER A 74 12.11 -4.62 -6.91
CA SER A 74 12.84 -4.81 -8.17
C SER A 74 14.37 -4.79 -8.01
N LYS A 75 14.89 -3.98 -7.08
CA LYS A 75 16.33 -3.95 -6.76
C LYS A 75 16.87 -5.26 -6.15
N SER A 76 16.01 -6.16 -5.69
CA SER A 76 16.44 -7.50 -5.21
C SER A 76 16.78 -8.46 -6.35
N PHE A 77 16.25 -8.21 -7.56
CA PHE A 77 16.43 -9.07 -8.72
C PHE A 77 17.42 -8.50 -9.73
N THR A 78 17.56 -7.17 -9.81
CA THR A 78 18.46 -6.50 -10.75
C THR A 78 18.99 -5.19 -10.16
N GLU A 79 20.31 -4.97 -10.19
CA GLU A 79 20.93 -3.70 -9.75
C GLU A 79 20.69 -2.54 -10.75
N SER A 80 20.30 -2.85 -11.99
CA SER A 80 20.30 -1.90 -13.11
C SER A 80 18.93 -1.73 -13.80
N ALA A 81 17.82 -1.90 -13.07
CA ALA A 81 16.51 -1.64 -13.66
C ALA A 81 16.42 -0.16 -14.06
N PRO A 82 16.06 0.15 -15.32
CA PRO A 82 15.98 1.53 -15.79
C PRO A 82 14.89 2.28 -15.01
N GLU A 83 15.16 3.54 -14.68
CA GLU A 83 14.14 4.42 -14.11
C GLU A 83 12.99 4.57 -15.10
N GLU A 84 11.76 4.44 -14.60
CA GLU A 84 10.56 4.62 -15.40
C GLU A 84 9.85 5.89 -14.92
N ASN A 85 9.28 6.69 -15.84
CA ASN A 85 8.67 7.99 -15.49
C ASN A 85 7.57 7.92 -14.41
N ARG A 86 6.98 6.74 -14.19
CA ARG A 86 5.94 6.50 -13.17
C ARG A 86 6.42 5.63 -12.01
N CYS A 87 7.71 5.31 -11.90
CA CYS A 87 8.20 4.40 -10.88
C CYS A 87 9.56 4.83 -10.34
N GLN A 88 9.66 4.91 -9.02
CA GLN A 88 10.92 5.07 -8.30
C GLN A 88 11.31 3.75 -7.61
N LEU A 89 12.55 3.33 -7.84
CA LEU A 89 13.09 2.11 -7.27
C LEU A 89 13.84 2.41 -5.95
N ILE A 90 13.45 1.73 -4.87
CA ILE A 90 14.12 1.85 -3.57
C ILE A 90 14.69 0.53 -3.10
N THR A 91 15.66 0.60 -2.18
CA THR A 91 16.29 -0.59 -1.60
C THR A 91 15.27 -1.38 -0.77
N PRO A 92 15.11 -2.70 -1.00
CA PRO A 92 14.20 -3.53 -0.22
C PRO A 92 14.49 -3.43 1.28
N GLY A 93 13.44 -3.24 2.08
CA GLY A 93 13.58 -3.13 3.53
C GLY A 93 14.19 -1.84 4.06
N SER A 94 14.66 -0.91 3.20
CA SER A 94 15.19 0.38 3.66
C SER A 94 14.05 1.31 4.11
N LEU A 95 13.72 1.25 5.41
CA LEU A 95 12.69 2.12 6.01
C LEU A 95 13.03 3.60 5.85
N THR A 96 14.32 3.95 5.84
CA THR A 96 14.78 5.34 5.66
C THR A 96 14.51 5.82 4.23
N GLU A 97 14.92 5.08 3.20
CA GLU A 97 14.63 5.45 1.81
C GLU A 97 13.12 5.55 1.58
N MET A 98 12.37 4.55 2.07
CA MET A 98 10.92 4.54 1.94
C MET A 98 10.27 5.74 2.63
N SER A 99 10.71 6.10 3.84
CA SER A 99 10.24 7.30 4.54
C SER A 99 10.51 8.56 3.72
N LEU A 100 11.72 8.71 3.18
CA LEU A 100 12.09 9.87 2.37
C LEU A 100 11.19 10.02 1.15
N VAL A 101 11.02 8.96 0.36
CA VAL A 101 10.20 9.02 -0.86
C VAL A 101 8.72 9.23 -0.54
N ILE A 102 8.19 8.57 0.49
CA ILE A 102 6.80 8.78 0.92
C ILE A 102 6.60 10.23 1.41
N ASN A 103 7.58 10.83 2.10
CA ASN A 103 7.47 12.24 2.51
C ASN A 103 7.40 13.18 1.30
N GLU A 104 8.13 12.91 0.22
CA GLU A 104 8.04 13.69 -1.01
C GLU A 104 6.68 13.52 -1.71
N VAL A 105 6.11 12.32 -1.69
CA VAL A 105 4.74 12.04 -2.15
C VAL A 105 3.72 12.84 -1.34
N LEU A 106 3.85 12.85 -0.01
CA LEU A 106 2.98 13.62 0.89
C LEU A 106 3.05 15.13 0.59
N LYS A 107 4.26 15.67 0.38
CA LYS A 107 4.46 17.08 -0.01
C LYS A 107 3.90 17.40 -1.40
N ALA A 108 3.98 16.46 -2.34
CA ALA A 108 3.47 16.61 -3.70
C ALA A 108 1.92 16.57 -3.79
N GLY A 109 1.24 16.33 -2.66
CA GLY A 109 -0.21 16.37 -2.55
C GLY A 109 -0.90 15.29 -3.39
N PHE A 110 -0.45 14.04 -3.26
CA PHE A 110 -1.21 12.90 -3.80
C PHE A 110 -2.52 12.72 -3.02
N ASP A 111 -3.57 12.26 -3.69
CA ASP A 111 -4.87 12.03 -3.06
C ASP A 111 -4.80 10.79 -2.16
N TYR A 112 -4.12 9.73 -2.64
CA TYR A 112 -4.00 8.46 -1.93
C TYR A 112 -2.58 7.90 -1.93
N ILE A 113 -2.23 7.21 -0.84
CA ILE A 113 -1.12 6.26 -0.79
C ILE A 113 -1.70 4.87 -0.54
N ILE A 114 -1.35 3.92 -1.41
CA ILE A 114 -1.56 2.48 -1.16
C ILE A 114 -0.23 1.91 -0.69
N PHE A 115 -0.21 1.31 0.50
CA PHE A 115 0.94 0.61 1.05
C PHE A 115 0.72 -0.91 0.98
N ASP A 116 1.39 -1.56 0.03
CA ASP A 116 1.22 -2.97 -0.32
C ASP A 116 2.52 -3.80 -0.12
N SER A 117 2.67 -4.54 0.96
CA SER A 117 1.79 -4.67 2.11
C SER A 117 2.60 -4.50 3.40
N VAL A 118 1.94 -4.17 4.50
CA VAL A 118 2.62 -4.01 5.79
C VAL A 118 3.26 -5.32 6.24
N THR A 119 2.64 -6.46 5.98
CA THR A 119 3.18 -7.76 6.38
C THR A 119 4.39 -8.18 5.54
N ASN A 120 4.51 -7.71 4.30
CA ASN A 120 5.70 -7.94 3.48
C ASN A 120 6.96 -7.22 4.03
N LEU A 121 6.82 -6.15 4.82
CA LEU A 121 7.98 -5.54 5.49
C LEU A 121 8.64 -6.50 6.51
N LEU A 122 7.89 -7.45 7.06
CA LEU A 122 8.40 -8.37 8.08
C LEU A 122 9.44 -9.35 7.54
N VAL A 123 9.51 -9.53 6.22
CA VAL A 123 10.60 -10.28 5.58
C VAL A 123 11.95 -9.58 5.79
N TYR A 124 11.95 -8.25 5.97
CA TYR A 124 13.16 -7.44 6.01
C TYR A 124 13.41 -6.79 7.38
N GLN A 125 12.36 -6.60 8.18
CA GLN A 125 12.39 -5.79 9.39
C GLN A 125 11.71 -6.48 10.56
N LYS A 126 12.17 -6.18 11.77
CA LYS A 126 11.55 -6.70 12.99
C LYS A 126 10.19 -6.02 13.22
N GLN A 127 9.25 -6.74 13.85
CA GLN A 127 7.89 -6.24 14.12
C GLN A 127 7.87 -4.86 14.82
N THR A 128 8.82 -4.61 15.73
CA THR A 128 8.93 -3.32 16.44
C THR A 128 9.25 -2.15 15.52
N ASP A 129 10.11 -2.39 14.53
CA ASP A 129 10.57 -1.35 13.60
C ASP A 129 9.48 -1.07 12.55
N VAL A 130 8.81 -2.14 12.06
CA VAL A 130 7.64 -2.01 11.20
C VAL A 130 6.53 -1.23 11.90
N LEU A 131 6.19 -1.58 13.15
CA LEU A 131 5.15 -0.87 13.89
C LEU A 131 5.48 0.61 14.06
N ARG A 132 6.71 0.94 14.46
CA ARG A 132 7.14 2.34 14.63
C ARG A 132 7.04 3.11 13.31
N PHE A 133 7.48 2.48 12.22
CA PHE A 133 7.42 3.07 10.88
C PHE A 133 5.98 3.34 10.44
N ILE A 134 5.07 2.38 10.60
CA ILE A 134 3.66 2.56 10.25
C ILE A 134 3.01 3.66 11.09
N ILE A 135 3.27 3.72 12.40
CA ILE A 135 2.77 4.79 13.27
C ILE A 135 3.27 6.16 12.79
N ASP A 136 4.56 6.28 12.45
CA ASP A 136 5.13 7.51 11.90
C ASP A 136 4.44 7.93 10.60
N LEU A 137 4.23 7.00 9.66
CA LEU A 137 3.53 7.27 8.41
C LEU A 137 2.09 7.74 8.62
N VAL A 138 1.33 7.07 9.49
CA VAL A 138 -0.05 7.45 9.83
C VAL A 138 -0.10 8.85 10.46
N ASN A 139 0.85 9.18 11.33
CA ASN A 139 0.90 10.51 11.94
C ASN A 139 1.25 11.61 10.92
N LYS A 140 2.08 11.30 9.92
CA LYS A 140 2.41 12.23 8.84
C LYS A 140 1.23 12.46 7.90
N THR A 141 0.47 11.41 7.55
CA THR A 141 -0.70 11.57 6.67
C THR A 141 -1.77 12.45 7.30
N LYS A 142 -1.93 12.41 8.63
CA LYS A 142 -2.84 13.31 9.39
C LYS A 142 -2.52 14.80 9.25
N GLN A 143 -1.31 15.15 8.81
CA GLN A 143 -0.89 16.53 8.58
C GLN A 143 -1.08 16.97 7.12
N THR A 144 -1.71 16.13 6.31
CA THR A 144 -1.89 16.33 4.86
C THR A 144 -3.32 16.01 4.44
N GLN A 145 -3.66 16.28 3.17
CA GLN A 145 -4.93 15.82 2.57
C GLN A 145 -4.81 14.40 2.00
N THR A 146 -3.62 13.78 2.03
CA THR A 146 -3.38 12.45 1.48
C THR A 146 -3.95 11.37 2.38
N LYS A 147 -4.73 10.46 1.80
CA LYS A 147 -5.34 9.33 2.51
C LYS A 147 -4.51 8.07 2.35
N MET A 148 -4.31 7.31 3.43
CA MET A 148 -3.49 6.11 3.44
C MET A 148 -4.34 4.84 3.50
N ILE A 149 -4.07 3.92 2.58
CA ILE A 149 -4.68 2.60 2.51
C ILE A 149 -3.56 1.56 2.64
N MET A 150 -3.57 0.80 3.73
CA MET A 150 -2.61 -0.26 3.96
C MET A 150 -3.23 -1.62 3.69
N TYR A 151 -2.47 -2.51 3.06
CA TYR A 151 -2.82 -3.93 3.00
C TYR A 151 -2.05 -4.71 4.06
N ALA A 152 -2.72 -5.69 4.65
CA ALA A 152 -2.08 -6.66 5.53
C ALA A 152 -2.67 -8.05 5.27
N VAL A 153 -1.79 -8.99 4.92
CA VAL A 153 -2.19 -10.38 4.72
C VAL A 153 -2.13 -11.11 6.07
N GLN A 154 -3.24 -11.71 6.49
CA GLN A 154 -3.42 -12.26 7.85
C GLN A 154 -2.45 -13.42 8.17
N GLU A 155 -1.29 -13.09 8.75
CA GLU A 155 -0.33 -14.07 9.28
C GLU A 155 0.21 -13.69 10.67
N GLU A 156 0.08 -12.43 11.10
CA GLU A 156 0.82 -11.88 12.26
C GLU A 156 -0.08 -11.10 13.23
N GLU A 157 -0.97 -11.81 13.95
CA GLU A 157 -2.05 -11.19 14.72
C GLU A 157 -1.59 -10.12 15.73
N ALA A 158 -0.46 -10.33 16.40
CA ALA A 158 0.01 -9.43 17.45
C ALA A 158 0.40 -8.04 16.91
N LEU A 159 1.08 -8.00 15.75
CA LEU A 159 1.41 -6.76 15.07
C LEU A 159 0.15 -6.10 14.50
N LEU A 160 -0.70 -6.89 13.83
CA LEU A 160 -1.92 -6.39 13.19
C LEU A 160 -2.88 -5.74 14.18
N ARG A 161 -3.03 -6.31 15.39
CA ARG A 161 -3.81 -5.68 16.46
C ARG A 161 -3.27 -4.30 16.82
N LYS A 162 -1.94 -4.13 16.92
CA LYS A 162 -1.32 -2.85 17.24
C LYS A 162 -1.49 -1.84 16.11
N ILE A 163 -1.39 -2.28 14.86
CA ILE A 163 -1.65 -1.42 13.69
C ILE A 163 -3.12 -0.97 13.65
N CYS A 164 -4.07 -1.87 13.90
CA CYS A 164 -5.50 -1.52 13.93
C CYS A 164 -5.84 -0.50 15.03
N VAL A 165 -5.05 -0.42 16.10
CA VAL A 165 -5.16 0.65 17.13
C VAL A 165 -4.54 1.97 16.66
N ALA A 166 -3.54 1.94 15.77
CA ALA A 166 -2.84 3.14 15.31
C ALA A 166 -3.57 3.87 14.16
N VAL A 167 -4.29 3.14 13.32
CA VAL A 167 -5.04 3.68 12.18
C VAL A 167 -6.44 4.13 12.57
N ASP A 168 -7.08 4.93 11.72
CA ASP A 168 -8.43 5.42 11.99
C ASP A 168 -9.49 4.32 11.81
N LYS A 169 -9.25 3.37 10.90
CA LYS A 169 -10.17 2.23 10.68
C LYS A 169 -9.46 0.96 10.23
N CYS A 170 -9.91 -0.17 10.77
CA CYS A 170 -9.46 -1.51 10.41
C CYS A 170 -10.63 -2.25 9.74
N ILE A 171 -10.41 -2.71 8.49
CA ILE A 171 -11.42 -3.41 7.68
C ILE A 171 -10.95 -4.85 7.51
N THR A 172 -11.77 -5.81 7.92
CA THR A 172 -11.46 -7.24 7.75
C THR A 172 -12.25 -7.80 6.57
N ILE A 173 -11.53 -8.39 5.62
CA ILE A 173 -12.10 -9.15 4.51
C ILE A 173 -12.05 -10.62 4.89
N GLU A 174 -13.21 -11.24 4.99
CA GLU A 174 -13.29 -12.67 5.27
C GLU A 174 -12.85 -13.50 4.06
N GLY A 175 -12.20 -14.62 4.34
CA GLY A 175 -11.99 -15.66 3.33
C GLY A 175 -13.33 -16.29 3.04
N THR A 176 -13.87 -16.07 1.85
CA THR A 176 -14.91 -16.96 1.34
C THR A 176 -14.34 -18.37 1.33
N GLY A 177 -14.86 -19.22 2.21
CA GLY A 177 -14.61 -20.66 2.14
C GLY A 177 -14.84 -21.11 0.71
N ILE A 178 -13.87 -21.83 0.17
CA ILE A 178 -14.09 -22.67 -1.01
C ILE A 178 -14.97 -23.83 -0.56
#